data_AF-A0A8S3RM75-F1
#
_entry.id   AF-A0A8S3RM75-F1
#
_cell.length_a   1.000
_cell.length_b   1.000
_cell.length_c   1.000
_cell.angle_alpha   90.00
_cell.angle_beta   90.00
_cell.angle_gamma   90.00
#
_symmetry.space_group_name_H-M   'P 1'
#
loop_
_entity.id
_entity.type
_entity.pdbx_description
1 polymer ?
#
loop_
_entity_poly.entity_id
_entity_poly.type
_entity_poly.pdbx_seq_one_letter_code
_entity_poly.pdbx_strand_id
1 'polypeptide(L)'
;MNRTEHIIIMNVNKFYAQCVSTDMVRFQLKCVTSTHYTHPFSEITEIVVKERQKAKENIEELKLKIDAISTLQEKVKTTHFEQLHAKSKQCIEHIEFVSKDLQSCIESKRSIKATEVEDNEKNEQENLKAFVDNTDSVHKQYTQILSELENVLLEKHDVTFYSSYRSIDSDIQTLVNIPEEPEEAQIPIFKDKFLYQEVQDYMESKIDNRLCQNCSVQKMKIEDLQSEITKCKELQRDLEKKDDELGKLSNDMLSLELDKLNMQSKYTNLKNSTYQKDAENKKLADKIKTLNKDLEKKNDEIKKLSRAIHSAREGGQSVSTNAQLPMFSCVCRRVYATREDLVNHKTRSGCM
;
A
#
# COMPACT_ATOMS: atom_id res chain seq x y z
N MET A 1 51.10 65.11 -1.90
CA MET A 1 51.23 64.05 -0.86
C MET A 1 51.43 62.73 -1.57
N ASN A 2 52.60 62.14 -1.36
CA ASN A 2 53.12 60.98 -2.08
C ASN A 2 52.22 59.76 -1.91
N ARG A 3 51.75 59.20 -3.03
CA ARG A 3 51.20 57.84 -3.08
C ARG A 3 52.40 56.89 -3.07
N THR A 4 52.69 56.34 -1.90
CA THR A 4 53.69 55.31 -1.72
C THR A 4 53.18 54.05 -2.40
N GLU A 5 53.65 53.78 -3.62
CA GLU A 5 53.46 52.50 -4.28
C GLU A 5 54.22 51.44 -3.48
N HIS A 6 53.50 50.68 -2.66
CA HIS A 6 54.01 49.45 -2.08
C HIS A 6 54.07 48.40 -3.18
N ILE A 7 55.17 48.41 -3.92
CA ILE A 7 55.58 47.28 -4.77
C ILE A 7 55.99 46.17 -3.81
N ILE A 8 55.03 45.33 -3.44
CA ILE A 8 55.31 44.05 -2.80
C ILE A 8 55.94 43.18 -3.88
N ILE A 9 57.26 43.00 -3.82
CA ILE A 9 57.97 42.00 -4.62
C ILE A 9 57.56 40.62 -4.08
N MET A 10 56.44 40.09 -4.57
CA MET A 10 55.99 38.74 -4.24
C MET A 10 56.61 37.73 -5.20
N ASN A 11 57.19 36.70 -4.59
CA ASN A 11 57.86 35.58 -5.24
C ASN A 11 56.95 34.93 -6.31
N VAL A 12 57.43 34.82 -7.55
CA VAL A 12 56.64 34.58 -8.78
C VAL A 12 56.11 33.13 -8.92
N ASN A 13 56.29 32.28 -7.92
CA ASN A 13 55.84 30.90 -7.98
C ASN A 13 54.47 30.73 -7.32
N LYS A 14 53.44 31.05 -8.12
CA LYS A 14 52.00 30.76 -7.95
C LYS A 14 51.26 31.67 -6.94
N PHE A 15 50.66 32.74 -7.46
CA PHE A 15 49.73 33.60 -6.73
C PHE A 15 48.32 32.97 -6.72
N TYR A 16 47.79 32.69 -5.54
CA TYR A 16 46.45 32.14 -5.34
C TYR A 16 45.62 33.13 -4.51
N ALA A 17 44.61 33.74 -5.10
CA ALA A 17 43.67 34.61 -4.39
C ALA A 17 42.24 34.30 -4.83
N GLN A 18 41.28 34.41 -3.92
CA GLN A 18 39.87 34.29 -4.25
C GLN A 18 39.28 35.67 -4.48
N CYS A 19 38.63 35.84 -5.64
CA CYS A 19 37.85 37.02 -5.93
C CYS A 19 36.51 36.89 -5.21
N VAL A 20 36.28 37.71 -4.18
CA VAL A 20 35.08 37.63 -3.34
C VAL A 20 33.82 37.94 -4.14
N SER A 21 33.90 38.86 -5.11
CA SER A 21 32.76 39.26 -5.95
C SER A 21 32.29 38.19 -6.94
N THR A 22 33.13 37.21 -7.28
CA THR A 22 32.77 36.14 -8.22
C THR A 22 32.81 34.76 -7.60
N ASP A 23 33.14 34.67 -6.31
CA ASP A 23 33.32 33.43 -5.54
C ASP A 23 34.18 32.38 -6.25
N MET A 24 35.28 32.82 -6.89
CA MET A 24 36.17 31.95 -7.66
C MET A 24 37.64 32.17 -7.31
N VAL A 25 38.39 31.07 -7.23
CA VAL A 25 39.84 31.07 -7.09
C VAL A 25 40.49 31.49 -8.40
N ARG A 26 41.44 32.44 -8.35
CA ARG A 26 42.21 32.94 -9.49
C ARG A 26 43.69 32.61 -9.33
N PHE A 27 44.31 32.18 -10.43
CA PHE A 27 45.66 31.58 -10.46
C PHE A 27 46.73 32.46 -11.15
N GLN A 28 46.36 33.64 -11.65
CA GLN A 28 47.26 34.47 -12.44
C GLN A 28 47.07 35.94 -12.11
N LEU A 29 48.19 36.63 -11.87
CA LEU A 29 48.25 38.07 -11.62
C LEU A 29 47.52 38.86 -12.73
N LYS A 30 47.64 38.43 -13.99
CA LYS A 30 46.95 39.05 -15.14
C LYS A 30 45.42 39.11 -14.98
N CYS A 31 44.79 38.12 -14.35
CA CYS A 31 43.34 38.11 -14.15
C CYS A 31 42.92 39.04 -13.00
N VAL A 32 43.76 39.11 -11.96
CA VAL A 32 43.60 40.00 -10.80
C VAL A 32 43.78 41.47 -11.23
N THR A 33 44.76 41.76 -12.07
CA THR A 33 45.12 43.14 -12.47
C THR A 33 44.42 43.63 -13.74
N SER A 34 43.56 42.84 -14.39
CA SER A 34 42.81 43.27 -15.59
C SER A 34 41.30 43.14 -15.39
N THR A 35 40.77 41.92 -15.41
CA THR A 35 39.33 41.63 -15.36
C THR A 35 38.70 41.81 -13.99
N HIS A 36 39.50 41.71 -12.92
CA HIS A 36 39.03 41.79 -11.54
C HIS A 36 39.76 42.88 -10.74
N TYR A 37 40.32 43.89 -11.42
CA TYR A 37 41.12 44.96 -10.80
C TYR A 37 40.39 45.70 -9.68
N THR A 38 39.07 45.87 -9.78
CA THR A 38 38.25 46.57 -8.79
C THR A 38 37.64 45.63 -7.73
N HIS A 39 37.85 44.33 -7.83
CA HIS A 39 37.20 43.37 -6.95
C HIS A 39 37.99 43.18 -5.64
N PRO A 40 37.33 43.04 -4.49
CA PRO A 40 37.99 42.61 -3.26
C PRO A 40 38.51 41.18 -3.40
N PHE A 41 39.76 40.99 -2.96
CA PHE A 41 40.41 39.68 -2.91
C PHE A 41 40.70 39.30 -1.46
N SER A 42 40.58 38.02 -1.18
CA SER A 42 40.89 37.44 0.12
C SER A 42 41.95 36.36 -0.03
N GLU A 43 42.69 36.12 1.06
CA GLU A 43 43.70 35.08 1.09
C GLU A 43 43.03 33.70 0.96
N ILE A 44 43.54 32.88 0.03
CA ILE A 44 42.92 31.59 -0.27
C ILE A 44 42.95 30.63 0.91
N THR A 45 43.98 30.73 1.76
CA THR A 45 44.19 29.90 2.95
C THR A 45 43.04 30.07 3.94
N GLU A 46 42.68 31.32 4.24
CA GLU A 46 41.58 31.66 5.14
C GLU A 46 40.22 31.19 4.62
N ILE A 47 39.94 31.38 3.32
CA ILE A 47 38.66 30.95 2.76
C ILE A 47 38.56 29.44 2.65
N VAL A 48 39.64 28.75 2.27
CA VAL A 48 39.66 27.28 2.26
C VAL A 48 39.41 26.71 3.66
N VAL A 49 39.98 27.32 4.71
CA VAL A 49 39.70 26.91 6.10
C VAL A 49 38.23 27.16 6.46
N LYS A 50 37.67 28.32 6.12
CA LYS A 50 36.28 28.67 6.39
C LYS A 50 35.28 27.77 5.66
N GLU A 51 35.48 27.53 4.37
CA GLU A 51 34.61 26.65 3.57
C GLU A 51 34.75 25.19 3.99
N ARG A 52 35.96 24.73 4.36
CA ARG A 52 36.15 23.40 4.92
C ARG A 52 35.42 23.22 6.25
N GLN A 53 35.43 24.24 7.10
CA GLN A 53 34.71 24.23 8.37
C GLN A 53 33.18 24.21 8.14
N LYS A 54 32.67 25.06 7.25
CA LYS A 54 31.25 25.07 6.84
C LYS A 54 30.81 23.74 6.23
N ALA A 55 31.63 23.14 5.37
CA ALA A 55 31.36 21.82 4.81
C ALA A 55 31.33 20.74 5.90
N LYS A 56 32.22 20.82 6.91
CA LYS A 56 32.23 19.90 8.04
C LYS A 56 30.95 20.02 8.88
N GLU A 57 30.51 21.25 9.17
CA GLU A 57 29.26 21.52 9.90
C GLU A 57 28.05 20.99 9.12
N ASN A 58 27.96 21.25 7.82
CA ASN A 58 26.89 20.74 6.97
C ASN A 58 26.86 19.19 6.93
N ILE A 59 28.03 18.55 6.89
CA ILE A 59 28.12 17.07 6.91
C ILE A 59 27.63 16.52 8.26
N GLU A 60 28.00 17.14 9.38
CA GLU A 60 27.50 16.72 10.69
C GLU A 60 25.99 16.93 10.83
N GLU A 61 25.44 18.04 10.33
CA GLU A 61 23.99 18.25 10.31
C GLU A 61 23.27 17.20 9.45
N LEU A 62 23.82 16.86 8.28
CA LEU A 62 23.26 15.83 7.41
C LEU A 62 23.32 14.43 8.04
N LYS A 63 24.37 14.10 8.79
CA LYS A 63 24.45 12.84 9.54
C LYS A 63 23.33 12.76 10.58
N LEU A 64 23.13 13.81 11.37
CA LEU A 64 22.05 13.87 12.36
C LEU A 64 20.66 13.69 11.71
N LYS A 65 20.45 14.30 10.53
CA LYS A 65 19.20 14.11 9.77
C LYS A 65 19.04 12.67 9.25
N ILE A 66 20.11 12.05 8.78
CA ILE A 66 20.08 10.64 8.34
C ILE A 66 19.74 9.74 9.53
N ASP A 67 20.36 9.93 10.69
CA ASP A 67 20.10 9.13 11.89
C ASP A 67 18.63 9.28 12.36
N ALA A 68 18.08 10.49 12.29
CA ALA A 68 16.67 10.74 12.58
C ALA A 68 15.73 10.03 11.59
N ILE A 69 16.06 10.06 10.29
CA ILE A 69 15.30 9.33 9.25
C ILE A 69 15.36 7.82 9.50
N SER A 70 16.53 7.26 9.80
CA SER A 70 16.68 5.84 10.11
C SER A 70 15.86 5.43 11.34
N THR A 71 15.85 6.27 12.37
CA THR A 71 15.04 6.04 13.57
C THR A 71 13.54 6.07 13.25
N LEU A 72 13.10 7.02 12.42
CA LEU A 72 11.71 7.11 11.98
C LEU A 72 11.31 5.91 11.11
N GLN A 73 12.18 5.46 10.21
CA GLN A 73 11.95 4.28 9.38
C GLN A 73 11.75 3.03 10.24
N GLU A 74 12.57 2.83 11.26
CA GLU A 74 12.45 1.69 12.17
C GLU A 74 11.17 1.78 13.02
N LYS A 75 10.81 2.98 13.48
CA LYS A 75 9.55 3.21 14.19
C LYS A 75 8.34 2.93 13.32
N VAL A 76 8.34 3.34 12.06
CA VAL A 76 7.27 3.04 11.11
C VAL A 76 7.16 1.53 10.87
N LYS A 77 8.30 0.86 10.68
CA LYS A 77 8.34 -0.58 10.46
C LYS A 77 7.75 -1.37 11.63
N THR A 78 8.26 -1.14 12.83
CA THR A 78 7.88 -1.88 14.03
C THR A 78 6.53 -1.44 14.59
N THR A 79 6.32 -0.14 14.75
CA THR A 79 5.13 0.35 15.46
C THR A 79 3.91 0.38 14.54
N HIS A 80 4.07 0.77 13.27
CA HIS A 80 2.90 0.92 12.40
C HIS A 80 2.60 -0.34 11.62
N PHE A 81 3.57 -0.94 10.91
CA PHE A 81 3.27 -2.12 10.09
C PHE A 81 3.00 -3.38 10.92
N GLU A 82 3.83 -3.70 11.91
CA GLU A 82 3.62 -4.93 12.69
C GLU A 82 2.34 -4.85 13.54
N GLN A 83 2.05 -3.70 14.16
CA GLN A 83 0.80 -3.53 14.92
C GLN A 83 -0.42 -3.54 14.00
N LEU A 84 -0.34 -2.93 12.81
CA LEU A 84 -1.45 -2.97 11.85
C LEU A 84 -1.69 -4.40 11.36
N HIS A 85 -0.63 -5.16 11.07
CA HIS A 85 -0.72 -6.55 10.69
C HIS A 85 -1.31 -7.42 11.82
N ALA A 86 -0.87 -7.19 13.06
CA ALA A 86 -1.41 -7.89 14.23
C ALA A 86 -2.91 -7.59 14.44
N LYS A 87 -3.32 -6.32 14.32
CA LYS A 87 -4.73 -5.92 14.42
C LYS A 87 -5.57 -6.47 13.27
N SER A 88 -5.04 -6.48 12.05
CA SER A 88 -5.69 -7.08 10.89
C SER A 88 -5.94 -8.57 11.11
N LYS A 89 -4.92 -9.31 11.58
CA LYS A 89 -5.04 -10.71 11.93
C LYS A 89 -6.10 -10.98 13.00
N GLN A 90 -6.11 -10.19 14.08
CA GLN A 90 -7.13 -10.29 15.12
C GLN A 90 -8.55 -10.03 14.59
N CYS A 91 -8.71 -9.08 13.67
CA CYS A 91 -10.00 -8.79 13.04
C CYS A 91 -10.48 -9.97 12.20
N ILE A 92 -9.59 -10.57 11.39
CA ILE A 92 -9.91 -11.76 10.58
C ILE A 92 -10.32 -12.93 11.47
N GLU A 93 -9.56 -13.22 12.53
CA GLU A 93 -9.88 -14.28 13.49
C GLU A 93 -11.24 -14.05 14.16
N HIS A 94 -11.57 -12.79 14.48
CA HIS A 94 -12.87 -12.45 15.06
C HIS A 94 -14.04 -12.65 14.06
N ILE A 95 -13.86 -12.25 12.80
CA ILE A 95 -14.87 -12.47 11.75
C ILE A 95 -15.11 -13.96 11.51
N GLU A 96 -14.05 -14.77 11.48
CA GLU A 96 -14.15 -16.23 11.34
C GLU A 96 -14.88 -16.87 12.53
N PHE A 97 -14.59 -16.39 13.75
CA PHE A 97 -15.28 -16.85 14.95
C PHE A 97 -16.79 -16.54 14.89
N VAL A 98 -17.16 -15.29 14.61
CA VAL A 98 -18.58 -14.88 14.48
C VAL A 98 -19.29 -15.66 13.39
N SER A 99 -18.61 -15.93 12.26
CA SER A 99 -19.18 -16.71 11.16
C SER A 99 -19.48 -18.16 11.58
N LYS A 100 -18.60 -18.79 12.37
CA LYS A 100 -18.82 -20.12 12.92
C LYS A 100 -19.99 -20.16 13.91
N ASP A 101 -20.08 -19.17 14.79
CA ASP A 101 -21.18 -19.05 15.76
C ASP A 101 -22.53 -18.87 15.06
N LEU A 102 -22.59 -18.02 14.03
CA LEU A 102 -23.78 -17.84 13.20
C LEU A 102 -24.18 -19.13 12.49
N GLN A 103 -23.22 -19.86 11.92
CA GLN A 103 -23.49 -21.12 11.26
C GLN A 103 -24.03 -22.17 12.25
N SER A 104 -23.45 -22.27 13.45
CA SER A 104 -23.95 -23.14 14.51
C SER A 104 -25.39 -22.78 14.93
N CYS A 105 -25.70 -21.49 15.03
CA CYS A 105 -27.06 -21.03 15.34
C CYS A 105 -28.07 -21.40 14.23
N ILE A 106 -27.68 -21.25 12.97
CA ILE A 106 -28.51 -21.63 11.82
C ILE A 106 -28.77 -23.13 11.82
N GLU A 107 -27.74 -23.94 12.04
CA GLU A 107 -27.83 -25.41 12.11
C GLU A 107 -28.74 -25.85 13.26
N SER A 108 -28.59 -25.26 14.45
CA SER A 108 -29.46 -25.52 15.60
C SER A 108 -30.93 -25.20 15.29
N LYS A 109 -31.21 -24.03 14.70
CA LYS A 109 -32.58 -23.66 14.31
C LYS A 109 -33.16 -24.58 13.24
N ARG A 110 -32.36 -24.98 12.26
CA ARG A 110 -32.76 -25.95 11.23
C ARG A 110 -33.12 -27.29 11.88
N SER A 111 -32.31 -27.76 12.83
CA SER A 111 -32.58 -29.02 13.55
C SER A 111 -33.88 -28.95 14.32
N ILE A 112 -34.11 -27.89 15.10
CA ILE A 112 -35.37 -27.69 15.83
C ILE A 112 -36.56 -27.72 14.88
N LYS A 113 -36.45 -27.02 13.73
CA LYS A 113 -37.54 -26.97 12.77
C LYS A 113 -37.79 -28.31 12.08
N ALA A 114 -36.75 -29.09 11.82
CA ALA A 114 -36.88 -30.44 11.29
C ALA A 114 -37.63 -31.35 12.28
N THR A 115 -37.25 -31.31 13.56
CA THR A 115 -37.93 -32.09 14.61
C THR A 115 -39.40 -31.67 14.78
N GLU A 116 -39.72 -30.37 14.73
CA GLU A 116 -41.13 -29.91 14.74
C GLU A 116 -41.96 -30.46 13.57
N VAL A 117 -41.35 -30.58 12.38
CA VAL A 117 -42.03 -31.13 11.20
C VAL A 117 -42.21 -32.65 11.35
N GLU A 118 -41.18 -33.37 11.82
CA GLU A 118 -41.25 -34.81 12.08
C GLU A 118 -42.30 -35.14 13.15
N ASP A 119 -42.38 -34.37 14.23
CA ASP A 119 -43.37 -34.55 15.30
C ASP A 119 -44.80 -34.32 14.78
N ASN A 120 -45.01 -33.29 13.95
CA ASN A 120 -46.31 -33.03 13.33
C ASN A 120 -46.71 -34.13 12.34
N GLU A 121 -45.78 -34.57 11.50
CA GLU A 121 -46.00 -35.68 10.55
C GLU A 121 -46.38 -36.96 11.29
N LYS A 122 -45.69 -37.28 12.40
CA LYS A 122 -46.00 -38.44 13.23
C LYS A 122 -47.38 -38.33 13.87
N ASN A 123 -47.75 -37.16 14.38
CA ASN A 123 -49.07 -36.93 14.98
C ASN A 123 -50.20 -37.06 13.94
N GLU A 124 -50.02 -36.49 12.74
CA GLU A 124 -50.97 -36.65 11.63
C GLU A 124 -51.08 -38.12 11.19
N GLN A 125 -49.96 -38.85 11.16
CA GLN A 125 -49.94 -40.27 10.82
C GLN A 125 -50.66 -41.12 11.88
N GLU A 126 -50.48 -40.83 13.17
CA GLU A 126 -51.18 -41.49 14.27
C GLU A 126 -52.70 -41.21 14.21
N ASN A 127 -53.10 -39.96 13.95
CA ASN A 127 -54.50 -39.58 13.77
C ASN A 127 -55.15 -40.28 12.57
N LEU A 128 -54.47 -40.30 11.42
CA LEU A 128 -54.96 -40.97 10.21
C LEU A 128 -55.09 -42.48 10.45
N LYS A 129 -54.12 -43.07 11.15
CA LYS A 129 -54.17 -44.49 11.51
C LYS A 129 -55.36 -44.79 12.43
N ALA A 130 -55.58 -43.99 13.46
CA ALA A 130 -56.73 -44.15 14.35
C ALA A 130 -58.06 -44.02 13.59
N PHE A 131 -58.14 -43.09 12.64
CA PHE A 131 -59.31 -42.93 11.77
C PHE A 131 -59.56 -44.18 10.89
N VAL A 132 -58.50 -44.72 10.26
CA VAL A 132 -58.59 -45.94 9.44
C VAL A 132 -58.98 -47.14 10.30
N ASP A 133 -58.36 -47.32 11.46
CA ASP A 133 -58.66 -48.43 12.38
C ASP A 133 -60.12 -48.38 12.87
N ASN A 134 -60.64 -47.18 13.15
CA ASN A 134 -62.05 -46.99 13.50
C ASN A 134 -62.98 -47.29 12.31
N THR A 135 -62.64 -46.79 11.11
CA THR A 135 -63.41 -47.05 9.89
C THR A 135 -63.50 -48.55 9.58
N ASP A 136 -62.38 -49.27 9.70
CA ASP A 136 -62.33 -50.72 9.53
C ASP A 136 -63.16 -51.47 10.57
N SER A 137 -63.16 -51.00 11.83
CA SER A 137 -63.99 -51.55 12.89
C SER A 137 -65.48 -51.41 12.60
N VAL A 138 -65.92 -50.20 12.20
CA VAL A 138 -67.31 -49.94 11.80
C VAL A 138 -67.68 -50.79 10.58
N HIS A 139 -66.81 -50.89 9.58
CA HIS A 139 -67.06 -51.70 8.39
C HIS A 139 -67.22 -53.20 8.72
N LYS A 140 -66.41 -53.74 9.64
CA LYS A 140 -66.56 -55.12 10.13
C LYS A 140 -67.90 -55.34 10.82
N GLN A 141 -68.33 -54.41 11.68
CA GLN A 141 -69.64 -54.48 12.35
C GLN A 141 -70.78 -54.44 11.33
N TYR A 142 -70.70 -53.55 10.32
CA TYR A 142 -71.68 -53.48 9.24
C TYR A 142 -71.75 -54.78 8.44
N THR A 143 -70.60 -55.36 8.11
CA THR A 143 -70.51 -56.64 7.38
C THR A 143 -71.09 -57.79 8.18
N GLN A 144 -70.86 -57.83 9.50
CA GLN A 144 -71.44 -58.82 10.39
C GLN A 144 -72.97 -58.71 10.44
N ILE A 145 -73.50 -57.50 10.62
CA ILE A 145 -74.96 -57.25 10.61
C ILE A 145 -75.59 -57.69 9.29
N LEU A 146 -74.96 -57.39 8.15
CA LEU A 146 -75.46 -57.85 6.86
C LEU A 146 -75.52 -59.39 6.77
N SER A 147 -74.48 -60.08 7.24
CA SER A 147 -74.45 -61.54 7.27
C SER A 147 -75.52 -62.12 8.19
N GLU A 148 -75.74 -61.52 9.35
CA GLU A 148 -76.79 -61.92 10.29
C GLU A 148 -78.20 -61.67 9.71
N LEU A 149 -78.41 -60.56 9.02
CA LEU A 149 -79.65 -60.27 8.30
C LEU A 149 -79.93 -61.31 7.20
N GLU A 150 -78.91 -61.66 6.41
CA GLU A 150 -79.03 -62.71 5.39
C GLU A 150 -79.47 -64.04 6.00
N ASN A 151 -78.92 -64.41 7.17
CA ASN A 151 -79.32 -65.62 7.89
C ASN A 151 -80.75 -65.54 8.42
N VAL A 152 -81.17 -64.40 9.00
CA VAL A 152 -82.53 -64.19 9.50
C VAL A 152 -83.57 -64.27 8.38
N LEU A 153 -83.25 -63.78 7.18
CA LEU A 153 -84.13 -63.88 6.02
C LEU A 153 -84.37 -65.33 5.56
N LEU A 154 -83.52 -66.27 5.96
CA LEU A 154 -83.66 -67.71 5.67
C LEU A 154 -84.40 -68.48 6.78
N GLU A 155 -84.66 -67.84 7.93
CA GLU A 155 -85.31 -68.42 9.11
C GLU A 155 -86.81 -68.66 8.86
N LYS A 156 -87.31 -69.88 9.11
CA LYS A 156 -88.70 -70.28 8.80
C LYS A 156 -89.64 -70.27 10.01
N HIS A 157 -89.11 -70.02 11.21
CA HIS A 157 -89.86 -70.03 12.46
C HIS A 157 -90.07 -68.60 12.96
N ASP A 158 -91.33 -68.17 13.07
CA ASP A 158 -91.69 -66.78 13.36
C ASP A 158 -91.13 -66.26 14.69
N VAL A 159 -91.02 -67.14 15.70
CA VAL A 159 -90.53 -66.76 17.04
C VAL A 159 -89.02 -66.53 17.04
N THR A 160 -88.24 -67.40 16.38
CA THR A 160 -86.78 -67.24 16.26
C THR A 160 -86.45 -66.07 15.35
N PHE A 161 -87.18 -65.93 14.24
CA PHE A 161 -87.09 -64.77 13.33
C PHE A 161 -87.24 -63.45 14.08
N TYR A 162 -88.31 -63.28 14.86
CA TYR A 162 -88.59 -62.02 15.56
C TYR A 162 -87.52 -61.71 16.62
N SER A 163 -87.01 -62.74 17.32
CA SER A 163 -85.95 -62.55 18.33
C SER A 163 -84.61 -62.11 17.72
N SER A 164 -84.21 -62.74 16.62
CA SER A 164 -82.96 -62.41 15.91
C SER A 164 -83.05 -61.04 15.24
N TYR A 165 -84.20 -60.71 14.65
CA TYR A 165 -84.45 -59.38 14.08
C TYR A 165 -84.35 -58.26 15.12
N ARG A 166 -84.92 -58.45 16.32
CA ARG A 166 -84.83 -57.50 17.44
C ARG A 166 -83.38 -57.27 17.91
N SER A 167 -82.55 -58.31 17.89
CA SER A 167 -81.13 -58.20 18.23
C SER A 167 -80.40 -57.36 17.20
N ILE A 168 -80.58 -57.69 15.92
CA ILE A 168 -79.98 -56.94 14.80
C ILE A 168 -80.43 -55.48 14.78
N ASP A 169 -81.71 -55.20 15.02
CA ASP A 169 -82.23 -53.83 15.12
C ASP A 169 -81.55 -53.03 16.23
N SER A 170 -81.28 -53.66 17.39
CA SER A 170 -80.50 -53.06 18.47
C SER A 170 -79.05 -52.79 18.06
N ASP A 171 -78.41 -53.68 17.31
CA ASP A 171 -77.04 -53.52 16.83
C ASP A 171 -76.94 -52.42 15.77
N ILE A 172 -77.93 -52.32 14.87
CA ILE A 172 -78.08 -51.22 13.91
C ILE A 172 -78.25 -49.89 14.63
N GLN A 173 -79.12 -49.83 15.65
CA GLN A 173 -79.28 -48.61 16.47
C GLN A 173 -77.99 -48.23 17.20
N THR A 174 -77.19 -49.21 17.62
CA THR A 174 -75.90 -48.95 18.26
C THR A 174 -74.91 -48.34 17.26
N LEU A 175 -74.87 -48.83 16.01
CA LEU A 175 -74.07 -48.25 14.93
C LEU A 175 -74.52 -46.83 14.53
N VAL A 176 -75.82 -46.60 14.42
CA VAL A 176 -76.39 -45.28 14.06
C VAL A 176 -76.13 -44.24 15.16
N ASN A 177 -75.92 -44.69 16.40
CA ASN A 177 -75.57 -43.83 17.53
C ASN A 177 -74.05 -43.69 17.75
N ILE A 178 -73.21 -44.31 16.93
CA ILE A 178 -71.78 -43.98 16.91
C ILE A 178 -71.68 -42.55 16.36
N PRO A 179 -71.14 -41.58 17.12
CA PRO A 179 -71.05 -40.20 16.66
C PRO A 179 -70.26 -40.16 15.34
N GLU A 180 -70.88 -39.58 14.31
CA GLU A 180 -70.17 -39.19 13.08
C GLU A 180 -69.11 -38.17 13.48
N GLU A 181 -67.85 -38.57 13.38
CA GLU A 181 -66.63 -37.85 13.74
C GLU A 181 -66.26 -37.81 15.24
N PRO A 182 -64.98 -38.08 15.59
CA PRO A 182 -64.46 -37.77 16.91
C PRO A 182 -64.60 -36.27 17.19
N GLU A 183 -64.92 -35.88 18.42
CA GLU A 183 -65.05 -34.46 18.85
C GLU A 183 -63.83 -33.59 18.50
N GLU A 184 -62.68 -34.23 18.25
CA GLU A 184 -61.42 -33.59 17.85
C GLU A 184 -61.38 -33.17 16.37
N ALA A 185 -62.25 -33.74 15.52
CA ALA A 185 -62.40 -33.40 14.10
C ALA A 185 -63.64 -32.54 13.80
N GLN A 186 -64.64 -32.52 14.69
CA GLN A 186 -65.79 -31.62 14.55
C GLN A 186 -65.37 -30.17 14.86
N ILE A 187 -65.43 -29.32 13.84
CA ILE A 187 -65.39 -27.86 14.04
C ILE A 187 -66.58 -27.51 14.95
N PRO A 188 -66.37 -26.95 16.15
CA PRO A 188 -67.44 -26.78 17.12
C PRO A 188 -68.52 -25.85 16.57
N ILE A 189 -69.69 -26.41 16.27
CA ILE A 189 -70.90 -25.64 15.97
C ILE A 189 -71.49 -25.22 17.31
N PHE A 190 -71.06 -24.07 17.83
CA PHE A 190 -71.64 -23.48 19.03
C PHE A 190 -73.10 -23.08 18.73
N LYS A 191 -74.05 -23.81 19.31
CA LYS A 191 -75.49 -23.50 19.23
C LYS A 191 -75.89 -22.26 20.04
N ASP A 192 -74.96 -21.73 20.83
CA ASP A 192 -75.21 -20.57 21.68
C ASP A 192 -74.52 -19.33 21.07
N LYS A 193 -75.34 -18.51 20.39
CA LYS A 193 -74.89 -17.34 19.62
C LYS A 193 -74.11 -16.34 20.49
N PHE A 194 -74.37 -16.33 21.80
CA PHE A 194 -73.69 -15.47 22.77
C PHE A 194 -72.28 -15.99 23.10
N LEU A 195 -72.15 -17.29 23.33
CA LEU A 195 -70.87 -17.97 23.58
C LEU A 195 -70.00 -18.00 22.32
N TYR A 196 -70.59 -18.15 21.13
CA TYR A 196 -69.84 -18.04 19.87
C TYR A 196 -69.28 -16.64 19.68
N GLN A 197 -70.09 -15.59 19.93
CA GLN A 197 -69.61 -14.21 19.83
C GLN A 197 -68.53 -13.91 20.87
N GLU A 198 -68.68 -14.39 22.10
CA GLU A 198 -67.70 -14.16 23.17
C GLU A 198 -66.38 -14.92 22.93
N VAL A 199 -66.45 -16.14 22.40
CA VAL A 199 -65.27 -16.92 21.97
C VAL A 199 -64.64 -16.30 20.72
N GLN A 200 -65.44 -15.79 19.77
CA GLN A 200 -64.96 -15.14 18.56
C GLN A 200 -64.29 -13.81 18.89
N ASP A 201 -64.87 -12.99 19.75
CA ASP A 201 -64.28 -11.74 20.26
C ASP A 201 -63.01 -12.01 21.08
N TYR A 202 -62.99 -13.09 21.88
CA TYR A 202 -61.80 -13.52 22.63
C TYR A 202 -60.68 -14.05 21.71
N MET A 203 -61.04 -14.84 20.68
CA MET A 203 -60.09 -15.35 19.70
C MET A 203 -59.56 -14.23 18.79
N GLU A 204 -60.40 -13.32 18.31
CA GLU A 204 -59.97 -12.12 17.59
C GLU A 204 -59.07 -11.24 18.47
N SER A 205 -59.43 -10.99 19.73
CA SER A 205 -58.58 -10.27 20.69
C SER A 205 -57.22 -10.95 20.94
N LYS A 206 -57.18 -12.29 21.02
CA LYS A 206 -55.93 -13.07 21.20
C LYS A 206 -55.10 -13.14 19.93
N ILE A 207 -55.74 -13.27 18.78
CA ILE A 207 -55.10 -13.32 17.46
C ILE A 207 -54.54 -11.94 17.13
N ASP A 208 -55.29 -10.86 17.35
CA ASP A 208 -54.83 -9.48 17.19
C ASP A 208 -53.71 -9.16 18.16
N ASN A 209 -53.77 -9.57 19.42
CA ASN A 209 -52.65 -9.38 20.36
C ASN A 209 -51.40 -10.18 19.94
N ARG A 210 -51.54 -11.41 19.45
CA ARG A 210 -50.40 -12.23 18.97
C ARG A 210 -49.83 -11.70 17.66
N LEU A 211 -50.67 -11.28 16.72
CA LEU A 211 -50.26 -10.67 15.45
C LEU A 211 -49.63 -9.29 15.70
N CYS A 212 -50.15 -8.49 16.63
CA CYS A 212 -49.59 -7.18 16.96
C CYS A 212 -48.26 -7.32 17.72
N GLN A 213 -48.11 -8.28 18.65
CA GLN A 213 -46.83 -8.56 19.30
C GLN A 213 -45.79 -9.13 18.32
N ASN A 214 -46.16 -10.09 17.48
CA ASN A 214 -45.23 -10.65 16.49
C ASN A 214 -44.86 -9.63 15.41
N CYS A 215 -45.80 -8.79 14.97
CA CYS A 215 -45.52 -7.72 14.02
C CYS A 215 -44.60 -6.65 14.64
N SER A 216 -44.79 -6.31 15.92
CA SER A 216 -43.90 -5.38 16.64
C SER A 216 -42.48 -5.93 16.80
N VAL A 217 -42.35 -7.20 17.16
CA VAL A 217 -41.03 -7.87 17.29
C VAL A 217 -40.35 -8.05 15.93
N GLN A 218 -41.11 -8.40 14.88
CA GLN A 218 -40.58 -8.49 13.52
C GLN A 218 -40.18 -7.12 12.97
N LYS A 219 -40.96 -6.07 13.27
CA LYS A 219 -40.66 -4.71 12.85
C LYS A 219 -39.37 -4.18 13.50
N MET A 220 -39.19 -4.39 14.81
CA MET A 220 -37.90 -4.05 15.46
C MET A 220 -36.73 -4.82 14.86
N LYS A 221 -36.89 -6.12 14.59
CA LYS A 221 -35.84 -6.92 13.91
C LYS A 221 -35.51 -6.41 12.52
N ILE A 222 -36.51 -5.98 11.76
CA ILE A 222 -36.32 -5.42 10.42
C ILE A 222 -35.59 -4.08 10.52
N GLU A 223 -35.95 -3.23 11.48
CA GLU A 223 -35.29 -1.93 11.72
C GLU A 223 -33.82 -2.12 12.18
N ASP A 224 -33.55 -3.07 13.06
CA ASP A 224 -32.18 -3.43 13.48
C ASP A 224 -31.35 -3.95 12.30
N LEU A 225 -31.89 -4.86 11.50
CA LEU A 225 -31.22 -5.37 10.31
C LEU A 225 -30.99 -4.26 9.26
N GLN A 226 -31.92 -3.32 9.10
CA GLN A 226 -31.74 -2.16 8.22
C GLN A 226 -30.64 -1.22 8.73
N SER A 227 -30.51 -1.06 10.05
CA SER A 227 -29.42 -0.31 10.66
C SER A 227 -28.07 -0.97 10.39
N GLU A 228 -27.97 -2.29 10.56
CA GLU A 228 -26.77 -3.06 10.26
C GLU A 228 -26.39 -3.01 8.78
N ILE A 229 -27.36 -3.14 7.87
CA ILE A 229 -27.13 -3.02 6.42
C ILE A 229 -26.56 -1.65 6.08
N THR A 230 -27.08 -0.58 6.70
CA THR A 230 -26.56 0.78 6.51
C THR A 230 -25.10 0.90 6.95
N LYS A 231 -24.75 0.37 8.13
CA LYS A 231 -23.37 0.35 8.63
C LYS A 231 -22.44 -0.45 7.72
N CYS A 232 -22.88 -1.60 7.22
CA CYS A 232 -22.10 -2.40 6.27
C CYS A 232 -21.83 -1.62 4.96
N LYS A 233 -22.82 -0.87 4.45
CA LYS A 233 -22.65 -0.02 3.27
C LYS A 233 -21.70 1.15 3.50
N GLU A 234 -21.61 1.67 4.73
CA GLU A 234 -20.61 2.68 5.10
C GLU A 234 -19.20 2.08 5.13
N LEU A 235 -19.04 0.93 5.78
CA LEU A 235 -17.77 0.22 5.84
C LEU A 235 -17.26 -0.18 4.45
N GLN A 236 -18.16 -0.61 3.55
CA GLN A 236 -17.80 -0.92 2.17
C GLN A 236 -17.25 0.30 1.42
N ARG A 237 -17.88 1.47 1.57
CA ARG A 237 -17.40 2.72 0.96
C ARG A 237 -16.05 3.15 1.51
N ASP A 238 -15.79 2.94 2.80
CA ASP A 238 -14.49 3.25 3.40
C ASP A 238 -13.41 2.26 2.97
N LEU A 239 -13.75 0.98 2.77
CA LEU A 239 -12.85 -0.01 2.16
C LEU A 239 -12.47 0.37 0.72
N GLU A 240 -13.44 0.78 -0.10
CA GLU A 240 -13.18 1.22 -1.48
C GLU A 240 -12.22 2.43 -1.52
N LYS A 241 -12.42 3.43 -0.65
CA LYS A 241 -11.48 4.57 -0.53
C LYS A 241 -10.08 4.13 -0.11
N LYS A 242 -9.98 3.16 0.79
CA LYS A 242 -8.68 2.64 1.24
C LYS A 242 -7.96 1.87 0.15
N ASP A 243 -8.70 1.16 -0.70
CA ASP A 243 -8.14 0.47 -1.85
C ASP A 243 -7.58 1.47 -2.89
N ASP A 244 -8.31 2.55 -3.15
CA ASP A 244 -7.83 3.66 -4.00
C ASP A 244 -6.56 4.33 -3.43
N GLU A 245 -6.49 4.55 -2.12
CA GLU A 245 -5.29 5.06 -1.43
C GLU A 245 -4.10 4.11 -1.57
N LEU A 246 -4.34 2.80 -1.41
CA LEU A 246 -3.32 1.75 -1.61
C LEU A 246 -2.81 1.72 -3.05
N GLY A 247 -3.70 1.86 -4.03
CA GLY A 247 -3.35 1.94 -5.45
C GLY A 247 -2.42 3.13 -5.74
N LYS A 248 -2.71 4.31 -5.16
CA LYS A 248 -1.86 5.50 -5.30
C LYS A 248 -0.48 5.29 -4.66
N LEU A 249 -0.44 4.78 -3.43
CA LEU A 249 0.82 4.50 -2.73
C LEU A 249 1.69 3.49 -3.48
N SER A 250 1.07 2.48 -4.10
CA SER A 250 1.79 1.50 -4.93
C SER A 250 2.47 2.16 -6.13
N ASN A 251 1.77 3.07 -6.82
CA ASN A 251 2.34 3.82 -7.94
C ASN A 251 3.47 4.77 -7.49
N ASP A 252 3.30 5.45 -6.35
CA ASP A 252 4.34 6.30 -5.77
C ASP A 252 5.60 5.48 -5.42
N MET A 253 5.42 4.28 -4.87
CA MET A 253 6.53 3.36 -4.57
C MET A 253 7.29 2.95 -5.83
N LEU A 254 6.58 2.59 -6.91
CA LEU A 254 7.21 2.27 -8.19
C LEU A 254 7.98 3.47 -8.77
N SER A 255 7.43 4.68 -8.66
CA SER A 255 8.12 5.90 -9.10
C SER A 255 9.40 6.16 -8.31
N LEU A 256 9.35 5.99 -6.98
CA LEU A 256 10.53 6.13 -6.11
C LEU A 256 11.61 5.09 -6.42
N GLU A 257 11.21 3.88 -6.78
CA GLU A 257 12.13 2.81 -7.15
C GLU A 257 12.84 3.12 -8.47
N LEU A 258 12.12 3.71 -9.43
CA LEU A 258 12.69 4.23 -10.66
C LEU A 258 13.71 5.35 -10.39
N ASP A 259 13.38 6.29 -9.50
CA ASP A 259 14.29 7.38 -9.12
C ASP A 259 15.55 6.86 -8.42
N LYS A 260 15.42 5.85 -7.56
CA LYS A 260 16.55 5.17 -6.92
C LYS A 260 17.50 4.57 -7.97
N LEU A 261 16.97 3.88 -8.97
CA LEU A 261 17.77 3.30 -10.06
C LEU A 261 18.47 4.40 -10.88
N ASN A 262 17.76 5.47 -11.20
CA ASN A 262 18.33 6.62 -11.90
C ASN A 262 19.49 7.27 -11.11
N MET A 263 19.33 7.41 -9.79
CA MET A 263 20.37 7.95 -8.92
C MET A 263 21.57 7.02 -8.79
N GLN A 264 21.36 5.70 -8.72
CA GLN A 264 22.46 4.72 -8.75
C GLN A 264 23.25 4.76 -10.05
N SER A 265 22.57 4.93 -11.18
CA SER A 265 23.23 5.11 -12.49
C SER A 265 24.07 6.39 -12.50
N LYS A 266 23.51 7.53 -12.05
CA LYS A 266 24.27 8.80 -11.92
C LYS A 266 25.49 8.65 -11.01
N TYR A 267 25.33 7.99 -9.85
CA TYR A 267 26.44 7.73 -8.93
C TYR A 267 27.55 6.90 -9.58
N THR A 268 27.19 5.85 -10.32
CA THR A 268 28.16 4.99 -11.03
C THR A 268 28.93 5.78 -12.09
N ASN A 269 28.23 6.63 -12.86
CA ASN A 269 28.85 7.50 -13.85
C ASN A 269 29.82 8.51 -13.23
N LEU A 270 29.43 9.13 -12.12
CA LEU A 270 30.29 10.05 -11.36
C LEU A 270 31.54 9.32 -10.82
N LYS A 271 31.36 8.12 -10.27
CA LYS A 271 32.46 7.30 -9.77
C LYS A 271 33.47 6.99 -10.89
N ASN A 272 32.99 6.57 -12.05
CA ASN A 272 33.83 6.31 -13.23
C ASN A 272 34.54 7.57 -13.74
N SER A 273 33.86 8.72 -13.76
CA SER A 273 34.48 10.01 -14.11
C SER A 273 35.58 10.40 -13.13
N THR A 274 35.39 10.11 -11.84
CA THR A 274 36.39 10.38 -10.80
C THR A 274 37.65 9.53 -11.01
N TYR A 275 37.49 8.23 -11.28
CA TYR A 275 38.61 7.35 -11.62
C TYR A 275 39.37 7.79 -12.87
N GLN A 276 38.68 8.28 -13.91
CA GLN A 276 39.33 8.83 -15.09
C GLN A 276 40.14 10.08 -14.76
N LYS A 277 39.58 11.01 -14.00
CA LYS A 277 40.29 12.22 -13.56
C LYS A 277 41.50 11.90 -12.70
N ASP A 278 41.42 10.92 -11.81
CA ASP A 278 42.57 10.47 -11.01
C ASP A 278 43.68 9.89 -11.88
N ALA A 279 43.33 9.13 -12.93
CA ALA A 279 44.31 8.63 -13.89
C ALA A 279 44.97 9.76 -14.69
N GLU A 280 44.21 10.77 -15.12
CA GLU A 280 44.74 11.97 -15.79
C GLU A 280 45.66 12.78 -14.88
N ASN A 281 45.25 13.01 -13.62
CA ASN A 281 46.05 13.69 -12.61
C ASN A 281 47.38 12.96 -12.36
N LYS A 282 47.37 11.62 -12.32
CA LYS A 282 48.59 10.82 -12.19
C LYS A 282 49.53 11.00 -13.38
N LYS A 283 49.00 10.96 -14.62
CA LYS A 283 49.79 11.21 -15.84
C LYS A 283 50.39 12.63 -15.86
N LEU A 284 49.62 13.63 -15.43
CA LEU A 284 50.09 15.01 -15.33
C LEU A 284 51.19 15.15 -14.27
N ALA A 285 51.05 14.50 -13.12
CA ALA A 285 52.06 14.49 -12.07
C ALA A 285 53.38 13.87 -12.55
N ASP A 286 53.32 12.78 -13.31
CA ASP A 286 54.51 12.16 -13.90
C ASP A 286 55.17 13.07 -14.95
N LYS A 287 54.38 13.77 -15.77
CA LYS A 287 54.90 14.75 -16.73
C LYS A 287 55.59 15.93 -16.03
N ILE A 288 55.04 16.41 -14.92
CA ILE A 288 55.66 17.47 -14.10
C ILE A 288 57.00 16.97 -13.52
N LYS A 289 57.08 15.75 -13.02
CA LYS A 289 58.34 15.16 -12.53
C LYS A 289 59.42 15.12 -13.61
N THR A 290 59.06 14.72 -14.83
CA THR A 290 60.00 14.69 -15.96
C THR A 290 60.49 16.10 -16.33
N LEU A 291 59.57 17.06 -16.47
CA LEU A 291 59.92 18.45 -16.78
C LEU A 291 60.82 19.08 -15.71
N ASN A 292 60.60 18.77 -14.43
CA ASN A 292 61.47 19.26 -13.35
C ASN A 292 62.90 18.70 -13.46
N LYS A 293 63.06 17.42 -13.80
CA LYS A 293 64.40 16.83 -14.06
C LYS A 293 65.11 17.50 -15.23
N ASP A 294 64.38 17.81 -16.30
CA ASP A 294 64.96 18.51 -17.46
C ASP A 294 65.34 19.95 -17.13
N LEU A 295 64.54 20.64 -16.31
CA LEU A 295 64.85 21.97 -15.78
C LEU A 295 66.12 21.96 -14.92
N GLU A 296 66.28 20.98 -14.02
CA GLU A 296 67.51 20.82 -13.23
C GLU A 296 68.75 20.65 -14.11
N LYS A 297 68.68 19.78 -15.12
CA LYS A 297 69.78 19.61 -16.10
C LYS A 297 70.13 20.90 -16.82
N LYS A 298 69.12 21.65 -17.28
CA LYS A 298 69.33 22.93 -17.95
C LYS A 298 69.92 23.97 -17.01
N ASN A 299 69.51 23.97 -15.74
CA ASN A 299 70.07 24.87 -14.73
C ASN A 299 71.55 24.55 -14.45
N ASP A 300 71.92 23.27 -14.44
CA ASP A 300 73.32 22.86 -14.33
C ASP A 300 74.17 23.23 -15.56
N GLU A 301 73.60 23.11 -16.78
CA GLU A 301 74.24 23.62 -18.01
C GLU A 301 74.46 25.13 -17.94
N ILE A 302 73.46 25.90 -17.49
CA ILE A 302 73.57 27.35 -17.29
C ILE A 302 74.68 27.67 -16.27
N LYS A 303 74.71 26.98 -15.11
CA LYS A 303 75.77 27.17 -14.11
C LYS A 303 77.16 26.85 -14.65
N LYS A 304 77.30 25.88 -15.57
CA LYS A 304 78.58 25.58 -16.23
C LYS A 304 78.98 26.68 -17.21
N LEU A 305 78.04 27.17 -18.01
CA LEU A 305 78.27 28.29 -18.95
C LEU A 305 78.61 29.60 -18.21
N SER A 306 77.90 29.92 -17.13
CA SER A 306 78.20 31.11 -16.31
C SER A 306 79.59 31.05 -15.70
N ARG A 307 80.05 29.87 -15.27
CA ARG A 307 81.45 29.67 -14.81
C ARG A 307 82.46 29.88 -15.93
N ALA A 308 82.21 29.33 -17.12
CA ALA A 308 83.08 29.52 -18.28
C ALA A 308 83.19 31.01 -18.69
N ILE A 309 82.08 31.76 -18.66
CA ILE A 309 82.06 33.20 -18.94
C ILE A 309 82.86 33.98 -17.88
N HIS A 310 82.72 33.63 -16.60
CA HIS A 310 83.49 34.29 -15.53
C HIS A 310 85.00 34.04 -15.67
N SER A 311 85.41 32.81 -15.99
CA SER A 311 86.82 32.48 -16.25
C SER A 311 87.38 33.17 -17.50
N ALA A 312 86.56 33.38 -18.55
CA ALA A 312 86.97 34.14 -19.73
C ALA A 312 87.13 35.66 -19.44
N ARG A 313 86.44 36.18 -18.42
CA ARG A 313 86.52 37.58 -18.00
C ARG A 313 87.73 37.89 -17.10
N GLU A 314 88.26 36.89 -16.40
CA GLU A 314 89.45 37.02 -15.55
C GLU A 314 90.77 36.78 -16.30
N GLY A 315 90.72 36.36 -17.58
CA GLY A 315 91.90 36.04 -18.41
C GLY A 315 92.23 37.00 -19.56
N GLY A 316 91.59 38.16 -19.67
CA GLY A 316 91.73 39.03 -20.86
C GLY A 316 92.16 40.48 -20.57
N GLN A 317 93.46 40.74 -20.70
CA GLN A 317 94.00 42.07 -21.02
C GLN A 317 93.62 42.49 -22.45
N SER A 318 93.51 43.80 -22.65
CA SER A 318 93.05 44.58 -23.81
C SER A 318 93.77 44.36 -25.16
N VAL A 319 92.99 44.32 -26.26
CA VAL A 319 93.33 44.87 -27.61
C VAL A 319 92.01 45.24 -28.31
N SER A 320 91.67 46.53 -28.47
CA SER A 320 91.81 47.41 -29.64
C SER A 320 91.05 47.03 -30.92
N THR A 321 90.45 48.07 -31.52
CA THR A 321 89.45 48.22 -32.59
C THR A 321 89.76 47.63 -33.98
N ASN A 322 88.76 47.03 -34.64
CA ASN A 322 88.04 47.51 -35.85
C ASN A 322 87.59 46.38 -36.81
N ALA A 323 86.34 46.51 -37.31
CA ALA A 323 85.67 45.76 -38.38
C ALA A 323 85.48 44.25 -38.12
N GLN A 324 84.37 43.57 -38.41
CA GLN A 324 83.40 43.74 -39.49
C GLN A 324 82.12 42.98 -39.09
N LEU A 325 80.97 43.63 -39.04
CA LEU A 325 79.68 43.01 -38.72
C LEU A 325 79.19 42.13 -39.89
N PRO A 326 78.95 40.82 -39.71
CA PRO A 326 78.07 40.10 -40.61
C PRO A 326 76.63 40.46 -40.27
N MET A 327 75.90 40.97 -41.25
CA MET A 327 74.45 41.11 -41.19
C MET A 327 73.82 39.74 -40.91
N PHE A 328 73.41 39.52 -39.66
CA PHE A 328 72.40 38.51 -39.37
C PHE A 328 71.03 39.14 -39.54
N SER A 329 70.40 38.79 -40.66
CA SER A 329 69.04 39.11 -41.00
C SER A 329 68.09 38.61 -39.90
N CYS A 330 67.38 39.56 -39.31
CA CYS A 330 66.23 39.34 -38.48
C CYS A 330 65.14 38.64 -39.30
N VAL A 331 65.03 37.31 -39.20
CA VAL A 331 63.83 36.57 -39.63
C VAL A 331 62.94 36.37 -38.41
N CYS A 332 62.33 37.46 -37.95
CA CYS A 332 61.10 37.36 -37.18
C CYS A 332 59.99 36.90 -38.14
N ARG A 333 59.86 35.58 -38.33
CA ARG A 333 58.66 35.02 -38.96
C ARG A 333 57.50 35.22 -37.99
N ARG A 334 56.79 36.33 -38.16
CA ARG A 334 55.42 36.52 -37.68
C ARG A 334 54.59 35.32 -38.15
N VAL A 335 54.20 34.46 -37.22
CA VAL A 335 52.98 33.68 -37.37
C VAL A 335 51.88 34.54 -36.75
N TYR A 336 51.28 35.39 -37.56
CA TYR A 336 49.93 35.86 -37.28
C TYR A 336 49.01 34.67 -37.59
N ALA A 337 48.65 33.89 -36.57
CA ALA A 337 47.38 33.19 -36.60
C ALA A 337 46.33 34.22 -36.14
N THR A 338 45.60 34.77 -37.10
CA THR A 338 44.43 35.59 -36.86
C THR A 338 43.42 34.79 -36.05
N ARG A 339 42.83 35.47 -35.06
CA ARG A 339 41.81 34.97 -34.16
C ARG A 339 40.44 34.97 -34.86
N GLU A 340 40.33 34.32 -36.02
CA GLU A 340 39.06 34.19 -36.76
C GLU A 340 38.73 32.76 -37.22
N ASP A 341 39.65 31.78 -37.15
CA ASP A 341 39.36 30.39 -37.57
C ASP A 341 38.98 29.42 -36.43
N LEU A 342 38.68 29.92 -35.23
CA LEU A 342 38.22 29.08 -34.09
C LEU A 342 36.81 29.40 -33.58
N VAL A 343 36.01 30.14 -34.37
CA VAL A 343 34.60 30.44 -34.02
C VAL A 343 33.58 29.50 -34.69
N ASN A 344 33.98 28.63 -35.62
CA ASN A 344 33.05 27.68 -36.24
C ASN A 344 33.39 26.23 -35.91
N HIS A 345 33.03 25.78 -34.70
CA HIS A 345 32.52 24.42 -34.47
C HIS A 345 32.11 24.24 -32.99
N LYS A 346 30.91 24.71 -32.62
CA LYS A 346 29.98 24.01 -31.71
C LYS A 346 28.67 24.79 -31.55
N THR A 347 27.89 24.81 -32.63
CA THR A 347 26.43 24.92 -32.57
C THR A 347 25.84 23.80 -33.41
N ARG A 348 25.69 22.64 -32.79
CA ARG A 348 24.68 21.62 -33.10
C ARG A 348 24.34 20.97 -31.76
N SER A 349 23.44 21.61 -31.02
CA SER A 349 21.99 21.35 -31.03
C SER A 349 21.68 19.96 -30.46
N GLY A 350 21.31 19.93 -29.18
CA GLY A 350 20.25 19.04 -28.74
C GLY A 350 18.91 19.65 -29.14
N CYS A 351 18.07 18.83 -29.77
CA CYS A 351 16.60 18.83 -29.76
C CYS A 351 16.12 17.84 -30.84
N MET A 352 16.06 16.56 -30.48
CA MET A 352 14.85 15.73 -30.40
C MET A 352 15.19 14.48 -29.60
#